data_AF-A0A949HT45-F1
#
_entry.id   AF-A0A949HT45-F1
#
_cell.length_a   1.000
_cell.length_b   1.000
_cell.length_c   1.000
_cell.angle_alpha   90.00
_cell.angle_beta   90.00
_cell.angle_gamma   90.00
#
_symmetry.space_group_name_H-M   'P 1'
#
loop_
_entity.id
_entity.type
_entity.pdbx_description
1 polymer ?
#
loop_
_entity_poly.entity_id
_entity_poly.type
_entity_poly.pdbx_seq_one_letter_code
_entity_poly.pdbx_strand_id
1 'polypeptide(L)'
;ETRRFQLGRLWKTLFGPDSMVPTLQDWRDFVAHNKWFFGKGAKPQFGRWTYWEKFDYFAVFWGVAIIGVSGLIMWFPTFFTRFLPGWVINIALLIHSDEALLAAGFIFSIHFFNTHFRIEKFPMDTVIFSGRVSKTEMLHERKRWYDQLVAEGKLDAHRVRDEWERWKNIARTFGYIFFGLGLVLLVLIIYAMATRLSH
;
A
#
# COMPACT_ATOMS: atom_id res chain seq x y z
N GLU A 1 -30.37 9.39 -17.45
CA GLU A 1 -31.02 8.57 -16.40
C GLU A 1 -30.46 8.94 -15.03
N THR A 2 -31.33 9.46 -14.17
CA THR A 2 -31.01 9.98 -12.84
C THR A 2 -30.51 8.89 -11.91
N ARG A 3 -29.23 8.98 -11.50
CA ARG A 3 -28.59 8.12 -10.49
C ARG A 3 -29.26 8.30 -9.13
N ARG A 4 -30.33 7.55 -8.86
CA ARG A 4 -30.86 7.41 -7.50
C ARG A 4 -29.77 6.79 -6.62
N PHE A 5 -29.34 7.52 -5.59
CA PHE A 5 -28.50 6.99 -4.53
C PHE A 5 -29.24 5.80 -3.88
N GLN A 6 -28.78 4.59 -4.15
CA GLN A 6 -29.28 3.39 -3.49
C GLN A 6 -28.33 3.08 -2.33
N LEU A 7 -28.77 3.30 -1.08
CA LEU A 7 -27.97 3.00 0.12
C LEU A 7 -27.40 1.57 0.08
N GLY A 8 -28.17 0.59 -0.43
CA GLY A 8 -27.71 -0.79 -0.58
C GLY A 8 -26.52 -0.96 -1.54
N ARG A 9 -26.43 -0.15 -2.60
CA ARG A 9 -25.27 -0.16 -3.51
C ARG A 9 -24.04 0.42 -2.81
N LEU A 10 -24.22 1.51 -2.06
CA LEU A 10 -23.15 2.14 -1.29
C LEU A 10 -22.60 1.17 -0.23
N TRP A 11 -23.49 0.49 0.50
CA TRP A 11 -23.11 -0.53 1.49
C TRP A 11 -22.33 -1.68 0.86
N LYS A 12 -22.79 -2.18 -0.30
CA LYS A 12 -22.08 -3.24 -1.04
C LYS A 12 -20.72 -2.77 -1.55
N THR A 13 -20.58 -1.51 -1.96
CA THR A 13 -19.28 -0.97 -2.38
C THR A 13 -18.32 -0.81 -1.19
N LEU A 14 -18.82 -0.37 -0.03
CA LEU A 14 -18.00 -0.14 1.16
C LEU A 14 -17.65 -1.42 1.92
N PHE A 15 -18.51 -2.43 1.96
CA PHE A 15 -18.30 -3.65 2.76
C PHE A 15 -18.36 -4.93 1.94
N GLY A 16 -18.34 -4.80 0.61
CA GLY A 16 -18.27 -5.94 -0.29
C GLY A 16 -16.90 -6.62 -0.29
N PRO A 17 -16.80 -7.80 -0.91
CA PRO A 17 -15.57 -8.60 -0.98
C PRO A 17 -14.42 -7.91 -1.72
N ASP A 18 -14.72 -6.97 -2.62
CA ASP A 18 -13.72 -6.17 -3.35
C ASP A 18 -13.38 -4.84 -2.68
N SER A 19 -13.95 -4.56 -1.50
CA SER A 19 -13.72 -3.29 -0.80
C SER A 19 -12.32 -3.19 -0.20
N MET A 20 -11.76 -1.99 -0.23
CA MET A 20 -10.54 -1.64 0.50
C MET A 20 -10.78 -1.38 1.98
N VAL A 21 -12.03 -1.16 2.41
CA VAL A 21 -12.35 -0.91 3.82
C VAL A 21 -12.09 -2.18 4.64
N PRO A 22 -11.42 -2.08 5.79
CA PRO A 22 -11.26 -3.19 6.72
C PRO A 22 -12.61 -3.71 7.23
N THR A 23 -12.75 -5.02 7.29
CA THR A 23 -13.96 -5.74 7.70
C THR A 23 -13.62 -6.82 8.74
N LEU A 24 -14.64 -7.42 9.36
CA LEU A 24 -14.45 -8.58 10.24
C LEU A 24 -13.79 -9.78 9.54
N GLN A 25 -13.89 -9.88 8.22
CA GLN A 25 -13.20 -10.92 7.47
C GLN A 25 -11.68 -10.74 7.51
N ASP A 26 -11.20 -9.50 7.47
CA ASP A 26 -9.77 -9.19 7.52
C ASP A 26 -9.16 -9.61 8.88
N TRP A 27 -9.91 -9.45 9.97
CA TRP A 27 -9.53 -9.97 11.29
C TRP A 27 -9.48 -11.51 11.32
N ARG A 28 -10.48 -12.18 10.73
CA ARG A 28 -10.47 -13.66 10.61
C ARG A 28 -9.29 -14.14 9.78
N ASP A 29 -8.99 -13.45 8.69
CA ASP A 29 -7.87 -13.76 7.80
C ASP A 29 -6.52 -13.54 8.52
N PHE A 30 -6.38 -12.48 9.33
CA PHE A 30 -5.23 -12.26 10.21
C PHE A 30 -5.03 -13.41 11.21
N VAL A 31 -6.08 -13.81 11.94
CA VAL A 31 -6.00 -14.91 12.90
C VAL A 31 -5.66 -16.23 12.21
N ALA A 32 -6.28 -16.52 11.06
CA ALA A 32 -6.00 -17.72 10.27
C ALA A 32 -4.56 -17.73 9.74
N HIS A 33 -4.05 -16.58 9.28
CA HIS A 33 -2.67 -16.43 8.83
C HIS A 33 -1.69 -16.74 9.96
N ASN A 34 -1.90 -16.17 11.15
CA ASN A 34 -1.08 -16.47 12.32
C ASN A 34 -1.15 -17.96 12.71
N LYS A 35 -2.34 -18.57 12.72
CA LYS A 35 -2.47 -20.01 12.98
C LYS A 35 -1.65 -20.85 12.00
N TRP A 36 -1.75 -20.57 10.71
CA TRP A 36 -0.95 -21.26 9.70
C TRP A 36 0.55 -21.05 9.90
N PHE A 37 0.98 -19.82 10.20
CA PHE A 37 2.38 -19.48 10.45
C PHE A 37 2.98 -20.32 11.59
N PHE A 38 2.20 -20.57 12.65
CA PHE A 38 2.59 -21.44 13.77
C PHE A 38 2.24 -22.93 13.57
N GLY A 39 1.90 -23.36 12.34
CA GLY A 39 1.59 -24.76 12.01
C GLY A 39 0.26 -25.28 12.56
N LYS A 40 -0.62 -24.40 13.04
CA LYS A 40 -1.91 -24.72 13.69
C LYS A 40 -3.12 -24.61 12.74
N GLY A 41 -2.90 -24.62 11.43
CA GLY A 41 -3.98 -24.52 10.45
C GLY A 41 -3.48 -24.53 9.01
N ALA A 42 -4.42 -24.64 8.06
CA ALA A 42 -4.12 -24.54 6.64
C ALA A 42 -3.82 -23.09 6.23
N LYS A 43 -3.03 -22.92 5.16
CA LYS A 43 -2.73 -21.60 4.59
C LYS A 43 -4.03 -20.89 4.19
N PRO A 44 -4.34 -19.71 4.76
CA PRO A 44 -5.55 -18.98 4.39
C PRO A 44 -5.51 -18.59 2.91
N GLN A 45 -6.68 -18.60 2.28
CA GLN A 45 -6.87 -18.12 0.91
C GLN A 45 -7.44 -16.72 0.97
N PHE A 46 -6.80 -15.75 0.33
CA PHE A 46 -7.20 -14.34 0.40
C PHE A 46 -8.10 -13.93 -0.75
N GLY A 47 -8.90 -12.89 -0.51
CA GLY A 47 -9.72 -12.22 -1.51
C GLY A 47 -8.89 -11.32 -2.43
N ARG A 48 -9.54 -10.33 -3.04
CA ARG A 48 -8.86 -9.40 -3.94
C ARG A 48 -7.73 -8.65 -3.22
N TRP A 49 -8.02 -8.21 -1.99
CA TRP A 49 -7.08 -7.52 -1.11
C TRP A 49 -6.83 -8.35 0.13
N THR A 50 -5.59 -8.38 0.61
CA THR A 50 -5.25 -8.99 1.89
C THR A 50 -5.45 -7.99 3.03
N TYR A 51 -5.52 -8.47 4.27
CA TYR A 51 -5.69 -7.58 5.42
C TYR A 51 -4.52 -6.59 5.56
N TRP A 52 -3.29 -7.01 5.21
CA TRP A 52 -2.12 -6.14 5.31
C TRP A 52 -2.08 -5.12 4.16
N GLU A 53 -2.49 -5.47 2.95
CA GLU A 53 -2.58 -4.48 1.86
C GLU A 53 -3.60 -3.39 2.16
N LYS A 54 -4.72 -3.74 2.79
CA LYS A 54 -5.69 -2.75 3.26
C LYS A 54 -5.09 -1.90 4.36
N PHE A 55 -4.40 -2.50 5.33
CA PHE A 55 -3.71 -1.77 6.38
C PHE A 55 -2.69 -0.79 5.79
N ASP A 56 -1.81 -1.25 4.89
CA ASP A 56 -0.80 -0.46 4.21
C ASP A 56 -1.43 0.71 3.43
N TYR A 57 -2.53 0.46 2.71
CA TYR A 57 -3.27 1.48 1.99
C TYR A 57 -3.77 2.58 2.94
N PHE A 58 -4.43 2.22 4.04
CA PHE A 58 -4.94 3.20 5.00
C PHE A 58 -3.83 3.92 5.78
N ALA A 59 -2.76 3.21 6.14
CA ALA A 59 -1.61 3.78 6.84
C ALA A 59 -1.01 4.94 6.05
N VAL A 60 -0.88 4.80 4.72
CA VAL A 60 -0.38 5.87 3.85
C VAL A 60 -1.27 7.12 3.89
N PHE A 61 -2.61 6.98 3.81
CA PHE A 61 -3.49 8.16 3.86
C PHE A 61 -3.44 8.88 5.20
N TRP A 62 -3.31 8.11 6.30
CA TRP A 62 -3.11 8.68 7.63
C TRP A 62 -1.78 9.43 7.73
N GLY A 63 -0.69 8.81 7.26
CA GLY A 63 0.63 9.44 7.25
C GLY A 63 0.66 10.71 6.40
N VAL A 64 0.07 10.70 5.20
CA VAL A 64 -0.04 11.88 4.32
C VAL A 64 -0.76 13.04 5.02
N ALA A 65 -1.85 12.77 5.74
CA ALA A 65 -2.54 13.81 6.49
C ALA A 65 -1.66 14.38 7.62
N ILE A 66 -0.99 13.52 8.39
CA ILE A 66 -0.15 13.93 9.53
C ILE A 66 1.06 14.74 9.05
N ILE A 67 1.84 14.21 8.10
CA ILE A 67 3.04 14.87 7.57
C ILE A 67 2.67 16.12 6.74
N GLY A 68 1.57 16.07 5.99
CA GLY A 68 1.10 17.18 5.17
C GLY A 68 0.63 18.37 6.01
N VAL A 69 -0.21 18.13 7.03
CA VAL A 69 -0.70 19.20 7.90
C VAL A 69 0.42 19.80 8.74
N SER A 70 1.25 18.96 9.36
CA SER A 70 2.40 19.44 10.14
C SER A 70 3.40 20.21 9.25
N GLY A 71 3.63 19.76 8.02
CA GLY A 71 4.47 20.45 7.03
C GLY A 71 3.90 21.82 6.64
N LEU A 72 2.59 21.92 6.39
CA LEU A 72 1.94 23.19 6.08
C LEU A 72 2.02 24.18 7.24
N ILE A 73 1.87 23.70 8.49
CA ILE A 73 2.03 24.54 9.69
C ILE A 73 3.44 25.13 9.77
N MET A 74 4.47 24.33 9.48
CA MET A 74 5.86 24.78 9.48
C MET A 74 6.22 25.67 8.28
N TRP A 75 5.60 25.43 7.11
CA TRP A 75 5.87 26.21 5.90
C TRP A 75 5.22 27.60 5.99
N PHE A 76 4.02 27.71 6.56
CA PHE A 76 3.28 28.97 6.68
C PHE A 76 3.07 29.41 8.15
N PRO A 77 4.13 29.55 8.96
CA PRO A 77 3.98 29.72 10.39
C PRO A 77 3.25 31.02 10.75
N THR A 78 3.48 32.11 10.02
CA THR A 78 2.82 33.41 10.25
C THR A 78 1.33 33.42 9.92
N PHE A 79 0.87 32.52 9.05
CA PHE A 79 -0.56 32.33 8.78
C PHE A 79 -1.22 31.56 9.93
N PHE A 80 -0.61 30.43 10.32
CA PHE A 80 -1.17 29.57 11.36
C PHE A 80 -1.11 30.19 12.76
N THR A 81 -0.09 31.01 13.08
CA THR A 81 0.01 31.68 14.38
C THR A 81 -1.03 32.78 14.61
N ARG A 82 -1.81 33.15 13.59
CA ARG A 82 -3.00 34.01 13.76
C ARG A 82 -4.13 33.30 14.49
N PHE A 83 -4.16 31.97 14.42
CA PHE A 83 -5.22 31.12 14.96
C PHE A 83 -4.72 30.14 16.03
N LEU A 84 -3.41 29.84 16.03
CA LEU A 84 -2.77 28.87 16.90
C LEU A 84 -1.64 29.51 17.73
N PRO A 85 -1.38 29.06 18.96
CA PRO A 85 -0.23 29.50 19.72
C PRO A 85 1.10 29.14 19.03
N GLY A 86 2.14 29.96 19.23
CA GLY A 86 3.46 29.74 18.62
C GLY A 86 4.12 28.39 18.96
N TRP A 87 3.84 27.82 20.14
CA TRP A 87 4.38 26.50 20.51
C TRP A 87 3.86 25.37 19.63
N VAL A 88 2.73 25.55 18.93
CA VAL A 88 2.19 24.55 17.99
C VAL A 88 3.16 24.30 16.84
N ILE A 89 3.98 25.29 16.46
CA ILE A 89 5.01 25.10 15.43
C ILE A 89 6.06 24.07 15.88
N ASN A 90 6.44 24.09 17.16
CA ASN A 90 7.38 23.11 17.71
C ASN A 90 6.77 21.70 17.73
N ILE A 91 5.48 21.59 18.05
CA ILE A 91 4.77 20.30 17.99
C ILE A 91 4.67 19.81 16.55
N ALA A 92 4.35 20.69 15.60
CA ALA A 92 4.31 20.34 14.18
C ALA A 92 5.67 19.81 13.72
N LEU A 93 6.78 20.42 14.13
CA LEU A 93 8.12 19.92 13.84
C LEU A 93 8.38 18.51 14.39
N LEU A 94 8.00 18.24 15.64
CA LEU A 94 8.14 16.90 16.23
C LEU A 94 7.32 15.86 15.46
N ILE A 95 6.03 16.13 15.27
CA ILE A 95 5.10 15.25 14.54
C ILE A 95 5.62 14.98 13.12
N HIS A 96 6.05 16.03 12.41
CA HIS A 96 6.53 15.88 11.04
C HIS A 96 7.81 15.04 10.98
N SER A 97 8.74 15.26 11.91
CA SER A 97 10.02 14.55 11.96
C SER A 97 9.83 13.07 12.27
N ASP A 98 8.98 12.75 13.25
CA ASP A 98 8.67 11.38 13.64
C ASP A 98 7.91 10.64 12.54
N GLU A 99 6.92 11.28 11.92
CA GLU A 99 6.16 10.71 10.80
C GLU A 99 7.06 10.50 9.57
N ALA A 100 7.99 11.43 9.28
CA ALA A 100 8.95 11.27 8.19
C ALA A 100 9.86 10.05 8.41
N LEU A 101 10.32 9.82 9.65
CA LEU A 101 11.13 8.66 10.00
C LEU A 101 10.32 7.36 9.88
N LEU A 102 9.09 7.34 10.42
CA LEU A 102 8.18 6.19 10.32
C LEU A 102 7.85 5.86 8.86
N ALA A 103 7.53 6.88 8.05
CA ALA A 103 7.22 6.73 6.64
C ALA A 103 8.42 6.19 5.85
N ALA A 104 9.63 6.75 6.06
CA ALA A 104 10.85 6.24 5.44
C ALA A 104 11.13 4.79 5.85
N GLY A 105 11.01 4.48 7.14
CA GLY A 105 11.16 3.13 7.68
C GLY A 105 10.18 2.15 7.03
N PHE A 106 8.91 2.51 6.93
CA PHE A 106 7.88 1.69 6.30
C PHE A 106 8.13 1.47 4.80
N ILE A 107 8.52 2.52 4.07
CA ILE A 107 8.86 2.44 2.64
C ILE A 107 10.01 1.44 2.43
N PHE A 108 11.13 1.61 3.13
CA PHE A 108 12.32 0.80 2.88
C PHE A 108 12.29 -0.59 3.51
N SER A 109 11.46 -0.83 4.52
CA SER A 109 11.29 -2.17 5.11
C SER A 109 10.14 -2.94 4.46
N ILE A 110 8.91 -2.45 4.56
CA ILE A 110 7.70 -3.18 4.17
C ILE A 110 7.45 -3.07 2.67
N HIS A 111 7.38 -1.84 2.14
CA HIS A 111 7.03 -1.62 0.73
C HIS A 111 8.11 -2.18 -0.21
N PHE A 112 9.39 -1.88 0.05
CA PHE A 112 10.51 -2.39 -0.75
C PHE A 112 10.56 -3.91 -0.72
N PHE A 113 10.36 -4.53 0.45
CA PHE A 113 10.33 -5.98 0.54
C PHE A 113 9.19 -6.58 -0.30
N ASN A 114 7.96 -6.12 -0.09
CA ASN A 114 6.78 -6.65 -0.76
C ASN A 114 6.80 -6.44 -2.28
N THR A 115 7.38 -5.34 -2.74
CA THR A 115 7.32 -4.95 -4.16
C THR A 115 8.56 -5.36 -4.95
N HIS A 116 9.73 -5.43 -4.31
CA HIS A 116 11.01 -5.67 -4.99
C HIS A 116 11.73 -6.95 -4.55
N PHE A 117 11.65 -7.34 -3.28
CA PHE A 117 12.48 -8.42 -2.74
C PHE A 117 11.76 -9.76 -2.52
N ARG A 118 10.43 -9.81 -2.65
CA ARG A 118 9.71 -11.08 -2.72
C ARG A 118 10.19 -11.90 -3.92
N ILE A 119 10.56 -13.16 -3.69
CA ILE A 119 11.14 -14.05 -4.72
C ILE A 119 10.24 -14.14 -5.96
N GLU A 120 8.91 -14.20 -5.77
CA GLU A 120 7.97 -14.31 -6.89
C GLU A 120 7.84 -13.01 -7.72
N LYS A 121 8.25 -11.88 -7.14
CA LYS A 121 8.15 -10.54 -7.73
C LYS A 121 9.50 -9.94 -8.07
N PHE A 122 10.60 -10.55 -7.64
CA PHE A 122 11.93 -10.02 -7.82
C PHE A 122 12.24 -9.85 -9.32
N PRO A 123 12.84 -8.72 -9.73
CA PRO A 123 13.26 -7.56 -8.92
C PRO A 123 12.19 -6.47 -8.71
N MET A 124 11.00 -6.61 -9.30
CA MET A 124 9.90 -5.66 -9.15
C MET A 124 8.55 -6.25 -9.62
N ASP A 125 7.50 -6.00 -8.84
CA ASP A 125 6.13 -6.31 -9.26
C ASP A 125 5.66 -5.39 -10.41
N THR A 126 5.36 -5.97 -11.57
CA THR A 126 4.93 -5.20 -12.75
C THR A 126 3.44 -4.86 -12.74
N VAL A 127 2.67 -5.27 -11.73
CA VAL A 127 1.24 -4.94 -11.62
C VAL A 127 1.02 -3.42 -11.57
N ILE A 128 1.93 -2.64 -10.99
CA ILE A 128 1.82 -1.17 -10.92
C ILE A 128 1.78 -0.50 -12.31
N PHE A 129 2.46 -1.08 -13.30
CA PHE A 129 2.50 -0.56 -14.66
C PHE A 129 1.48 -1.23 -15.58
N SER A 130 1.28 -2.53 -15.37
CA SER A 130 0.48 -3.35 -16.27
C SER A 130 -0.99 -3.41 -15.88
N GLY A 131 -1.31 -3.28 -14.59
CA GLY A 131 -2.63 -3.53 -14.03
C GLY A 131 -3.09 -4.98 -14.13
N ARG A 132 -2.18 -5.92 -14.43
CA ARG A 132 -2.49 -7.31 -14.79
C ARG A 132 -1.83 -8.29 -13.84
N VAL A 133 -2.53 -9.38 -13.57
CA VAL A 133 -2.02 -10.54 -12.84
C VAL A 133 -2.18 -11.79 -13.70
N SER A 134 -1.18 -12.67 -13.68
CA SER A 134 -1.29 -13.95 -14.39
C SER A 134 -2.31 -14.85 -13.69
N LYS A 135 -2.96 -15.76 -14.43
CA LYS A 135 -3.91 -16.72 -13.82
C LYS A 135 -3.23 -17.56 -12.72
N THR A 136 -2.00 -17.99 -12.95
CA THR A 136 -1.23 -18.80 -11.99
C THR A 136 -0.99 -18.03 -10.69
N GLU A 137 -0.56 -16.78 -10.80
CA GLU A 137 -0.33 -15.91 -9.65
C GLU A 137 -1.64 -15.63 -8.90
N MET A 138 -2.74 -15.36 -9.62
CA MET A 138 -4.05 -15.15 -9.03
C MET A 138 -4.54 -16.38 -8.26
N LEU A 139 -4.29 -17.60 -8.77
CA LEU A 139 -4.63 -18.84 -8.06
C LEU A 139 -3.77 -19.07 -6.81
N HIS A 140 -2.52 -18.59 -6.81
CA HIS A 140 -1.61 -18.76 -5.69
C HIS A 140 -1.82 -17.72 -4.58
N GLU A 141 -2.07 -16.46 -4.96
CA GLU A 141 -2.17 -15.33 -4.02
C GLU A 141 -3.62 -14.94 -3.70
N ARG A 142 -4.55 -15.12 -4.66
CA ARG A 142 -5.92 -14.55 -4.63
C ARG A 142 -6.99 -15.59 -4.94
N LYS A 143 -6.80 -16.85 -4.49
CA LYS A 143 -7.69 -17.95 -4.83
C LYS A 143 -9.16 -17.67 -4.49
N ARG A 144 -9.45 -17.07 -3.33
CA ARG A 144 -10.83 -16.77 -2.91
C ARG A 144 -11.49 -15.79 -3.90
N TRP A 145 -10.72 -14.83 -4.42
CA TRP A 145 -11.19 -13.90 -5.44
C TRP A 145 -11.43 -14.60 -6.79
N TYR A 146 -10.53 -15.49 -7.19
CA TYR A 146 -10.71 -16.30 -8.39
C TYR A 146 -11.98 -17.16 -8.32
N ASP A 147 -12.18 -17.88 -7.21
CA ASP A 147 -13.34 -18.73 -7.00
C ASP A 147 -14.65 -17.93 -7.06
N GLN A 148 -14.64 -16.70 -6.50
CA GLN A 148 -15.78 -15.79 -6.58
C GLN A 148 -16.08 -15.33 -8.02
N LEU A 149 -15.06 -14.93 -8.80
CA LEU A 149 -15.27 -14.51 -10.18
C LEU A 149 -15.80 -15.64 -11.07
N VAL A 150 -15.40 -16.88 -10.80
CA VAL A 150 -15.93 -18.07 -11.48
C VAL A 150 -17.38 -18.29 -11.10
N ALA A 151 -17.72 -18.26 -9.80
CA ALA A 151 -19.09 -18.45 -9.33
C ALA A 151 -20.05 -17.38 -9.86
N GLU A 152 -19.57 -16.14 -10.05
CA GLU A 152 -20.35 -15.04 -10.61
C GLU A 152 -20.39 -15.02 -12.15
N GLY A 153 -19.68 -15.92 -12.84
CA GLY A 153 -19.59 -15.93 -14.31
C GLY A 153 -18.88 -14.70 -14.90
N LYS A 154 -18.05 -14.01 -14.11
CA LYS A 154 -17.38 -12.75 -14.50
C LYS A 154 -15.94 -12.92 -14.93
N LEU A 155 -15.38 -14.12 -14.80
CA LEU A 155 -13.95 -14.35 -15.07
C LEU A 155 -13.54 -13.92 -16.48
N ASP A 156 -14.34 -14.25 -17.50
CA ASP A 156 -13.99 -13.94 -18.89
C ASP A 156 -14.06 -12.44 -19.19
N ALA A 157 -14.92 -11.69 -18.50
CA ALA A 157 -14.98 -10.23 -18.62
C ALA A 157 -13.72 -9.52 -18.10
N HIS A 158 -12.94 -10.18 -17.23
CA HIS A 158 -11.68 -9.66 -16.71
C HIS A 158 -10.45 -10.18 -17.47
N ARG A 159 -10.62 -11.05 -18.47
CA ARG A 159 -9.51 -11.51 -19.30
C ARG A 159 -9.18 -10.45 -20.33
N VAL A 160 -7.96 -9.92 -20.24
CA VAL A 160 -7.46 -8.93 -21.18
C VAL A 160 -6.25 -9.52 -21.91
N ARG A 161 -6.22 -9.33 -23.23
CA ARG A 161 -5.01 -9.46 -24.05
C ARG A 161 -4.69 -8.08 -24.57
N ASP A 162 -3.47 -7.63 -24.34
CA ASP A 162 -3.04 -6.28 -24.71
C ASP A 162 -1.56 -6.24 -25.05
N GLU A 163 -1.07 -5.02 -25.27
CA GLU A 163 0.25 -4.73 -25.79
C GLU A 163 1.32 -4.65 -24.69
N TRP A 164 1.05 -5.20 -23.49
CA TRP A 164 2.02 -5.23 -22.37
C TRP A 164 3.40 -5.68 -22.83
N GLU A 165 3.46 -6.77 -23.58
CA GLU A 165 4.70 -7.37 -24.07
C GLU A 165 5.53 -6.40 -24.92
N ARG A 166 4.90 -5.43 -25.58
CA ARG A 166 5.56 -4.41 -26.39
C ARG A 166 6.23 -3.32 -25.54
N TRP A 167 5.63 -2.94 -24.40
CA TRP A 167 6.09 -1.81 -23.58
C TRP A 167 6.67 -2.20 -22.21
N LYS A 168 6.63 -3.49 -21.84
CA LYS A 168 7.12 -3.99 -20.54
C LYS A 168 8.56 -3.59 -20.22
N ASN A 169 9.43 -3.55 -21.22
CA ASN A 169 10.85 -3.22 -21.02
C ASN A 169 11.01 -1.74 -20.65
N ILE A 170 10.23 -0.85 -21.28
CA ILE A 170 10.23 0.59 -20.95
C ILE A 170 9.76 0.79 -19.50
N ALA A 171 8.65 0.15 -19.13
CA ALA A 171 8.10 0.22 -17.78
C ALA A 171 9.10 -0.32 -16.73
N ARG A 172 9.76 -1.45 -17.02
CA ARG A 172 10.79 -2.03 -16.14
C ARG A 172 12.00 -1.12 -15.98
N THR A 173 12.51 -0.53 -17.06
CA THR A 173 13.62 0.43 -17.00
C THR A 173 13.26 1.62 -16.12
N PHE A 174 12.06 2.19 -16.31
CA PHE A 174 11.57 3.26 -15.46
C PHE A 174 11.55 2.83 -13.99
N GLY A 175 10.91 1.70 -13.67
CA GLY A 175 10.87 1.19 -12.30
C GLY A 175 12.25 0.91 -11.68
N TYR A 176 13.22 0.42 -12.45
CA TYR A 176 14.60 0.23 -11.96
C TYR A 176 15.32 1.54 -11.67
N ILE A 177 15.03 2.61 -12.41
CA ILE A 177 15.56 3.94 -12.10
C ILE A 177 15.03 4.42 -10.74
N PHE A 178 13.72 4.30 -10.48
CA PHE A 178 13.15 4.69 -9.18
C PHE A 178 13.62 3.80 -8.04
N PHE A 179 13.72 2.50 -8.28
CA PHE A 179 14.27 1.57 -7.29
C PHE A 179 15.72 1.93 -6.94
N GLY A 180 16.57 2.16 -7.95
CA GLY A 180 17.96 2.58 -7.76
C GLY A 180 18.08 3.92 -7.02
N LEU A 181 17.28 4.92 -7.41
CA LEU A 181 17.20 6.19 -6.71
C LEU A 181 16.79 6.00 -5.24
N GLY A 182 15.80 5.15 -4.98
CA GLY A 182 15.37 4.81 -3.63
C GLY A 182 16.48 4.18 -2.80
N LEU A 183 17.27 3.25 -3.37
CA LEU A 183 18.43 2.68 -2.67
C LEU A 183 19.51 3.72 -2.37
N VAL A 184 19.77 4.65 -3.30
CA VAL A 184 20.69 5.77 -3.04
C VAL A 184 20.19 6.64 -1.89
N LEU A 185 18.90 7.00 -1.89
CA LEU A 185 18.29 7.76 -0.80
C LEU A 185 18.38 7.02 0.54
N LEU A 186 18.14 5.71 0.56
CA LEU A 186 18.29 4.90 1.77
C LEU A 186 19.73 4.95 2.32
N VAL A 187 20.73 4.80 1.45
CA VAL A 187 22.15 4.90 1.86
C VAL A 187 22.45 6.29 2.43
N LEU A 188 21.95 7.36 1.79
CA LEU A 188 22.13 8.73 2.28
C LEU A 188 21.46 8.95 3.64
N ILE A 189 20.26 8.41 3.86
CA ILE A 189 19.56 8.48 5.14
C ILE A 189 20.36 7.75 6.23
N ILE A 190 20.84 6.53 5.95
CA ILE A 190 21.65 5.75 6.90
C ILE A 190 22.94 6.50 7.23
N TYR A 191 23.61 7.06 6.21
CA TYR A 191 24.81 7.87 6.39
C TYR A 191 24.55 9.11 7.26
N ALA A 192 23.48 9.86 6.99
CA ALA A 192 23.09 11.02 7.77
C ALA A 192 22.76 10.67 9.23
N MET A 193 22.11 9.52 9.47
CA MET A 193 21.82 9.03 10.82
C MET A 193 23.07 8.58 11.56
N ALA A 194 23.97 7.84 10.90
CA ALA A 194 25.21 7.38 11.51
C ALA A 194 26.14 8.54 11.88
N THR A 195 26.28 9.52 10.97
CA THR A 195 27.08 10.73 11.22
C THR A 195 26.52 11.56 12.36
N ARG A 196 25.19 11.69 12.47
CA ARG A 196 24.54 12.36 13.60
C ARG A 196 24.82 11.67 14.94
N LEU A 197 24.95 10.34 14.98
CA LEU A 197 25.21 9.58 16.22
C LEU A 197 26.70 9.57 16.62
N SER A 198 27.60 9.82 15.68
CA SER A 198 29.04 9.88 15.92
C SER A 198 29.55 11.24 16.41
N HIS A 199 28.69 12.26 16.41
CA HIS A 199 28.96 13.61 16.92
C HIS A 199 28.14 13.88 18.18
#